data_AF-A0A1E7ER27-F1
#
_entry.id   AF-A0A1E7ER27-F1
#
_cell.length_a   1.000
_cell.length_b   1.000
_cell.length_c   1.000
_cell.angle_alpha   90.00
_cell.angle_beta   90.00
_cell.angle_gamma   90.00
#
_symmetry.space_group_name_H-M   'P 1'
#
loop_
_entity.id
_entity.type
_entity.pdbx_description
1 polymer ?
#
loop_
_entity_poly.entity_id
_entity_poly.type
_entity_poly.pdbx_seq_one_letter_code
_entity_poly.pdbx_strand_id
1 'polypeptide(L)'
;MQYSKNLKEINMNNSTFVVFVDDRKISDLNNHHEIFMFHECCKALEHVSIRYMNWNFSLGHNFNNDEDRKLILIQNILIKFVRNAPPTLHWFRSDLTPDNMTMLRMERPGIELLN
;
A
#
# COMPACT_ATOMS: atom_id res chain seq x y z
N MET A 1 -0.24 9.84 10.15
CA MET A 1 0.55 10.93 9.52
C MET A 1 -0.32 12.18 9.55
N GLN A 2 0.25 13.37 9.70
CA GLN A 2 -0.55 14.60 9.60
C GLN A 2 -0.97 14.82 8.14
N TYR A 3 -2.19 15.34 7.96
CA TYR A 3 -2.75 15.71 6.67
C TYR A 3 -1.82 16.65 5.90
N SER A 4 -1.48 16.32 4.66
CA SER A 4 -0.65 17.16 3.79
C SER A 4 -1.21 17.22 2.37
N LYS A 5 -1.36 18.44 1.85
CA LYS A 5 -1.82 18.70 0.48
C LYS A 5 -0.68 18.75 -0.54
N ASN A 6 0.56 18.95 -0.09
CA ASN A 6 1.70 19.28 -0.95
C ASN A 6 2.81 18.22 -0.87
N LEU A 7 2.59 17.10 -0.19
CA LEU A 7 3.56 16.03 -0.10
C LEU A 7 3.70 15.35 -1.47
N LYS A 8 4.89 15.47 -2.06
CA LYS A 8 5.21 14.89 -3.38
C LYS A 8 5.91 13.56 -3.29
N GLU A 9 6.66 13.30 -2.22
CA GLU A 9 7.50 12.12 -2.11
C GLU A 9 7.40 11.49 -0.73
N ILE A 10 7.35 10.15 -0.72
CA ILE A 10 7.50 9.33 0.48
C ILE A 10 8.63 8.33 0.23
N ASN A 11 9.61 8.30 1.12
CA ASN A 11 10.64 7.28 1.15
C ASN A 11 10.67 6.66 2.56
N MET A 12 10.15 5.44 2.67
CA MET A 12 10.06 4.65 3.89
C MET A 12 10.51 3.21 3.64
N ASN A 13 11.60 3.07 2.88
CA ASN A 13 12.25 1.77 2.72
C ASN A 13 12.75 1.24 4.08
N ASN A 14 12.75 -0.08 4.27
CA ASN A 14 13.21 -0.74 5.50
C ASN A 14 12.52 -0.21 6.77
N SER A 15 11.29 0.28 6.64
CA SER A 15 10.52 0.84 7.74
C SER A 15 9.54 -0.19 8.32
N THR A 16 9.13 0.02 9.57
CA THR A 16 8.13 -0.81 10.23
C THR A 16 6.75 -0.17 10.14
N PHE A 17 5.77 -0.92 9.64
CA PHE A 17 4.37 -0.51 9.56
C PHE A 17 3.58 -1.28 10.60
N VAL A 18 2.90 -0.56 11.50
CA VAL A 18 1.99 -1.15 12.47
C VAL A 18 0.57 -1.04 11.91
N VAL A 19 -0.06 -2.19 11.68
CA VAL A 19 -1.43 -2.27 11.15
C VAL A 19 -2.34 -2.89 12.20
N PHE A 20 -3.38 -2.15 12.58
CA PHE A 20 -4.41 -2.63 13.50
C PHE A 20 -5.50 -3.33 12.68
N VAL A 21 -5.59 -4.65 12.80
CA VAL A 21 -6.32 -5.51 11.84
C VAL A 21 -7.82 -5.62 12.13
N ASP A 22 -8.31 -5.04 13.23
CA ASP A 22 -9.74 -4.81 13.43
C ASP A 22 -10.35 -3.98 12.27
N ASP A 23 -9.50 -3.28 11.52
CA ASP A 23 -9.87 -2.53 10.32
C ASP A 23 -9.44 -3.25 9.03
N ARG A 24 -9.97 -4.47 8.78
CA ARG A 24 -9.79 -5.21 7.51
C ARG A 24 -10.14 -4.39 6.26
N LYS A 25 -10.82 -3.27 6.43
CA LYS A 25 -11.16 -2.29 5.39
C LYS A 25 -9.92 -1.81 4.61
N ILE A 26 -8.76 -1.66 5.25
CA ILE A 26 -7.54 -1.20 4.54
C ILE A 26 -7.06 -2.20 3.48
N SER A 27 -7.47 -3.46 3.58
CA SER A 27 -7.11 -4.54 2.64
C SER A 27 -8.28 -5.03 1.78
N ASP A 28 -9.50 -4.52 2.01
CA ASP A 28 -10.66 -4.87 1.20
C ASP A 28 -10.55 -4.17 -0.15
N LEU A 29 -10.29 -4.94 -1.20
CA LEU A 29 -10.11 -4.43 -2.56
C LEU A 29 -11.42 -3.94 -3.20
N ASN A 30 -12.57 -4.37 -2.69
CA ASN A 30 -13.87 -4.16 -3.30
C ASN A 30 -14.73 -3.13 -2.54
N ASN A 31 -14.29 -2.69 -1.37
CA ASN A 31 -15.04 -1.77 -0.52
C ASN A 31 -14.12 -0.76 0.19
N HIS A 32 -14.69 0.26 0.83
CA HIS A 32 -13.95 1.26 1.62
C HIS A 32 -12.84 1.96 0.82
N HIS A 33 -13.16 2.48 -0.37
CA HIS A 33 -12.18 3.14 -1.25
C HIS A 33 -11.51 4.36 -0.62
N GLU A 34 -12.14 4.94 0.41
CA GLU A 34 -11.62 6.04 1.21
C GLU A 34 -10.56 5.61 2.24
N ILE A 35 -10.47 4.32 2.57
CA ILE A 35 -9.55 3.77 3.57
C ILE A 35 -8.43 3.01 2.87
N PHE A 36 -7.29 3.68 2.72
CA PHE A 36 -6.07 3.09 2.16
C PHE A 36 -4.81 3.76 2.72
N MET A 37 -3.66 3.16 2.45
CA MET A 37 -2.36 3.68 2.90
C MET A 37 -2.15 5.11 2.40
N PHE A 38 -1.66 6.00 3.26
CA PHE A 38 -1.38 7.41 2.93
C PHE A 38 -2.57 8.23 2.41
N HIS A 39 -3.82 7.76 2.57
CA HIS A 39 -5.01 8.47 2.05
C HIS A 39 -5.13 9.94 2.52
N GLU A 40 -4.59 10.28 3.69
CA GLU A 40 -4.58 11.67 4.20
C GLU A 40 -3.48 12.56 3.62
N CYS A 41 -2.46 12.01 2.98
CA CYS A 41 -1.32 12.78 2.43
C CYS A 41 -1.00 12.46 0.97
N CYS A 42 -1.88 11.75 0.26
CA CYS A 42 -1.64 11.34 -1.11
C CYS A 42 -2.13 12.33 -2.18
N LYS A 43 -2.54 13.56 -1.86
CA LYS A 43 -3.21 14.42 -2.88
C LYS A 43 -2.31 14.92 -4.02
N ALA A 44 -1.02 15.12 -3.75
CA ALA A 44 -0.04 15.63 -4.71
C ALA A 44 1.17 14.70 -4.85
N LEU A 45 1.00 13.44 -4.46
CA LEU A 45 2.07 12.47 -4.39
C LEU A 45 2.50 12.08 -5.80
N GLU A 46 3.81 12.10 -6.04
CA GLU A 46 4.44 11.83 -7.33
C GLU A 46 5.33 10.57 -7.25
N HIS A 47 6.00 10.36 -6.11
CA HIS A 47 6.96 9.28 -5.89
C HIS A 47 6.75 8.60 -4.53
N VAL A 48 6.71 7.27 -4.52
CA VAL A 48 6.66 6.50 -3.26
C VAL A 48 7.60 5.30 -3.32
N SER A 49 8.44 5.17 -2.29
CA SER A 49 9.32 4.03 -2.07
C SER A 49 9.10 3.42 -0.69
N ILE A 50 8.61 2.18 -0.65
CA ILE A 50 8.29 1.44 0.58
C ILE A 50 8.71 -0.02 0.49
N ARG A 51 9.95 -0.27 0.06
CA ARG A 51 10.51 -1.62 -0.09
C ARG A 51 11.02 -2.17 1.24
N TYR A 52 11.02 -3.49 1.37
CA TYR A 52 11.54 -4.22 2.52
C TYR A 52 10.82 -3.81 3.82
N MET A 53 9.51 -3.65 3.74
CA MET A 53 8.73 -3.25 4.91
C MET A 53 8.63 -4.39 5.92
N ASN A 54 8.83 -4.05 7.20
CA ASN A 54 8.49 -4.95 8.30
C ASN A 54 7.04 -4.66 8.73
N TRP A 55 6.14 -5.61 8.51
CA TRP A 55 4.73 -5.45 8.84
C TRP A 55 4.42 -6.08 10.19
N ASN A 56 4.10 -5.24 11.16
CA ASN A 56 3.63 -5.66 12.47
C ASN A 56 2.11 -5.56 12.52
N PHE A 57 1.46 -6.72 12.41
CA PHE A 57 0.02 -6.82 12.49
C PHE A 57 -0.41 -7.02 13.95
N SER A 58 -1.07 -6.03 14.53
CA SER A 58 -1.70 -6.15 15.84
C SER A 58 -2.98 -6.98 15.68
N LEU A 59 -2.88 -8.28 15.95
CA LEU A 59 -3.92 -9.27 15.70
C LEU A 59 -4.47 -9.87 17.01
N GLY A 60 -5.72 -10.32 16.98
CA GLY A 60 -6.16 -11.39 17.87
C GLY A 60 -5.36 -12.68 17.57
N HIS A 61 -5.03 -13.45 18.61
CA HIS A 61 -4.03 -14.54 18.70
C HIS A 61 -3.74 -15.50 17.51
N ASN A 62 -4.51 -15.53 16.41
CA ASN A 62 -4.42 -16.55 15.35
C ASN A 62 -3.75 -16.16 14.03
N PHE A 63 -3.44 -14.89 13.76
CA PHE A 63 -2.84 -14.49 12.47
C PHE A 63 -1.31 -14.40 12.49
N ASN A 64 -0.68 -14.32 13.67
CA ASN A 64 0.77 -14.11 13.77
C ASN A 64 1.60 -15.27 13.21
N ASN A 65 1.00 -16.46 13.03
CA ASN A 65 1.68 -17.67 12.58
C ASN A 65 1.37 -18.05 11.12
N ASP A 66 0.55 -17.27 10.41
CA ASP A 66 0.13 -17.57 9.03
C ASP A 66 0.76 -16.57 8.06
N GLU A 67 1.97 -16.91 7.58
CA GLU A 67 2.74 -16.07 6.67
C GLU A 67 2.04 -15.85 5.32
N ASP A 68 1.31 -16.84 4.82
CA ASP A 68 0.58 -16.73 3.56
C ASP A 68 -0.54 -15.69 3.68
N ARG A 69 -1.30 -15.72 4.79
CA ARG A 69 -2.32 -14.69 5.05
C ARG A 69 -1.72 -13.30 5.20
N LYS A 70 -0.57 -13.18 5.87
CA LYS A 70 0.13 -11.88 5.97
C LYS A 70 0.54 -11.39 4.59
N LEU A 71 1.10 -12.25 3.74
CA LEU A 71 1.49 -11.88 2.39
C LEU A 71 0.29 -11.42 1.57
N ILE A 72 -0.82 -12.16 1.58
CA ILE A 72 -2.06 -11.76 0.89
C ILE A 72 -2.55 -10.40 1.39
N LEU A 73 -2.54 -10.18 2.71
CA LEU A 73 -2.95 -8.93 3.33
C LEU A 73 -2.08 -7.76 2.86
N ILE A 74 -0.76 -7.92 2.88
CA ILE A 74 0.22 -6.93 2.42
C ILE A 74 -0.03 -6.58 0.95
N GLN A 75 -0.13 -7.60 0.09
CA GLN A 75 -0.36 -7.40 -1.34
C GLN A 75 -1.65 -6.64 -1.60
N ASN A 76 -2.74 -6.98 -0.90
CA ASN A 76 -4.01 -6.27 -1.03
C ASN A 76 -3.90 -4.79 -0.61
N ILE A 77 -3.18 -4.49 0.47
CA ILE A 77 -2.97 -3.10 0.91
C ILE A 77 -2.20 -2.31 -0.17
N LEU A 78 -1.15 -2.90 -0.75
CA LEU A 78 -0.34 -2.26 -1.79
C LEU A 78 -1.15 -2.06 -3.08
N ILE A 79 -1.90 -3.06 -3.53
CA ILE A 79 -2.82 -2.97 -4.69
C ILE A 79 -3.83 -1.85 -4.46
N LYS A 80 -4.46 -1.82 -3.27
CA LYS A 80 -5.46 -0.81 -2.95
C LYS A 80 -4.87 0.59 -2.95
N PHE A 81 -3.65 0.76 -2.43
CA PHE A 81 -2.94 2.04 -2.53
C PHE A 81 -2.75 2.46 -4.00
N VAL A 82 -2.22 1.57 -4.86
CA VAL A 82 -2.01 1.92 -6.28
C VAL A 82 -3.31 2.25 -6.97
N ARG A 83 -4.41 1.54 -6.70
CA ARG A 83 -5.72 1.84 -7.31
C ARG A 83 -6.28 3.21 -6.92
N ASN A 84 -6.10 3.62 -5.66
CA ASN A 84 -6.70 4.85 -5.12
C ASN A 84 -5.73 6.05 -5.07
N ALA A 85 -4.44 5.84 -5.34
CA ALA A 85 -3.44 6.88 -5.41
C ALA A 85 -3.82 7.99 -6.41
N PRO A 86 -3.34 9.23 -6.23
CA PRO A 86 -3.64 10.32 -7.15
C PRO A 86 -3.13 10.01 -8.57
N PRO A 87 -3.70 10.62 -9.62
CA PRO A 87 -3.16 10.53 -10.98
C PRO A 87 -1.74 11.08 -11.11
N THR A 88 -1.33 11.95 -10.20
CA THR A 88 0.04 12.51 -10.12
C THR A 88 1.07 11.48 -9.68
N LEU A 89 0.67 10.32 -9.15
CA LEU A 89 1.63 9.29 -8.74
C LEU A 89 2.20 8.62 -9.99
N HIS A 90 3.42 8.99 -10.33
CA HIS A 90 4.13 8.49 -11.50
C HIS A 90 5.01 7.30 -11.18
N TRP A 91 5.39 7.14 -9.92
CA TRP A 91 6.39 6.15 -9.53
C TRP A 91 6.07 5.52 -8.19
N PHE A 92 6.01 4.18 -8.16
CA PHE A 92 5.78 3.40 -6.95
C PHE A 92 6.71 2.19 -6.88
N ARG A 93 7.58 2.17 -5.87
CA ARG A 93 8.47 1.07 -5.56
C ARG A 93 8.06 0.38 -4.26
N SER A 94 7.79 -0.92 -4.31
CA SER A 94 7.29 -1.69 -3.17
C SER A 94 7.61 -3.18 -3.31
N ASP A 95 7.18 -3.98 -2.34
CA ASP A 95 7.31 -5.44 -2.40
C ASP A 95 6.12 -6.13 -3.10
N LEU A 96 5.50 -5.46 -4.10
CA LEU A 96 4.45 -6.07 -4.92
C LEU A 96 4.98 -7.31 -5.67
N THR A 97 4.16 -8.36 -5.76
CA THR A 97 4.53 -9.51 -6.59
C THR A 97 4.50 -9.14 -8.08
N PRO A 98 5.31 -9.81 -8.92
CA PRO A 98 5.31 -9.57 -10.38
C PRO A 98 3.92 -9.70 -11.02
N ASP A 99 3.10 -10.65 -10.55
CA ASP A 99 1.73 -10.85 -11.04
C ASP A 99 0.84 -9.66 -10.71
N ASN A 100 0.90 -9.16 -9.48
CA ASN A 100 0.13 -7.98 -9.06
C ASN A 100 0.60 -6.71 -9.79
N MET A 101 1.91 -6.56 -10.02
CA MET A 101 2.43 -5.45 -10.84
C MET A 101 1.91 -5.54 -12.29
N THR A 102 1.87 -6.74 -12.86
CA THR A 102 1.37 -6.95 -14.23
C THR A 102 -0.10 -6.58 -14.33
N MET A 103 -0.91 -7.02 -13.37
CA MET A 103 -2.31 -6.61 -13.24
C MET A 103 -2.44 -5.08 -13.13
N LEU A 104 -1.72 -4.46 -12.21
CA LEU A 104 -1.81 -3.02 -11.95
C LEU A 104 -1.34 -2.16 -13.13
N ARG A 105 -0.36 -2.63 -13.93
CA ARG A 105 0.06 -1.94 -15.17
C ARG A 105 -1.05 -1.89 -16.22
N MET A 106 -1.93 -2.90 -16.26
CA MET A 106 -3.11 -2.88 -17.14
C MET A 106 -4.17 -1.89 -16.64
N GLU A 107 -4.35 -1.78 -15.32
CA GLU A 107 -5.34 -0.88 -14.71
C GLU A 107 -4.89 0.58 -14.69
N ARG A 108 -3.60 0.82 -14.48
CA ARG A 108 -2.97 2.14 -14.40
C ARG A 108 -1.68 2.16 -15.23
N PRO A 109 -1.75 2.35 -16.55
CA PRO A 109 -0.55 2.36 -17.40
C PRO A 109 0.36 3.58 -17.17
N GLY A 110 -0.13 4.65 -16.53
CA GLY A 110 0.63 5.88 -16.27
C GLY A 110 1.53 5.86 -15.03
N ILE A 111 1.60 4.74 -14.30
CA ILE A 111 2.47 4.58 -13.13
C ILE A 111 3.59 3.57 -13.42
N GLU A 112 4.82 3.95 -13.11
CA GLU A 112 5.96 3.06 -13.09
C GLU A 112 5.96 2.25 -11.78
N LEU A 113 5.78 0.94 -11.90
CA LEU A 113 5.81 0.00 -10.79
C LEU A 113 7.16 -0.72 -10.76
N LEU A 114 7.83 -0.68 -9.60
CA LEU A 114 9.14 -1.30 -9.35
C LEU A 114 9.15 -2.15 -8.07
N ASN A 115 10.05 -3.13 -8.04
CA ASN A 115 10.43 -3.88 -6.85
C ASN A 115 11.76 -3.35 -6.31
#